data_AF-A0A0G0KX54-F1
#
_entry.id   AF-A0A0G0KX54-F1
#
_cell.length_a   1.000
_cell.length_b   1.000
_cell.length_c   1.000
_cell.angle_alpha   90.00
_cell.angle_beta   90.00
_cell.angle_gamma   90.00
#
_symmetry.space_group_name_H-M   'P 1'
#
loop_
_entity.id
_entity.type
_entity.pdbx_description
1 polymer ?
#
loop_
_entity_poly.entity_id
_entity_poly.type
_entity_poly.pdbx_seq_one_letter_code
_entity_poly.pdbx_strand_id
1 'polypeptide(L)'
;MHFFCVTRQNKKSVIFAIFLLFFIFFSPPAHALSNGSIGIVPSGEKGTRDWFIYDLKPGESTEDHVVIINYSEVDQYVTVRAYDSEPSNIGGFALSGPNSEQKGIGLWIKLDEEEATLAPGEKKVIRFTITIPETADAGEHSGAVTVQTAPKELKGRSGISIGTRVGARVYETVPGEILKKISLVSFGMTDWEDRGYFQLDLTVKNEGNVTLTPMARLNISGWGLVKRNKFFHETTLQKGFELMRNTEVSTNWQWERPYFGQYNFQVTMEYEDENNVMQKITTETLSIFIMPLKDAGILGAALLFIILCIIGWIIYRKKKYSGKGWEEYKTKDTDNIMVLAQKHGVSWKHIVKANKIKKPYFLMSGQTILVPPSVDSKGKKTDPKSKKKTKTDSIKWVLLVAITILTTAALVVAIILFVQSMDKEKGEEVEMPVVAQDNIMFGSGSVDPQNPEGLVATSTPEIIATPTPAPTIVSPNAPTTTDPIIETPPDKAKISVSILNGSGITGYAGKIADILKENGYGKITTGNADSFDYSNATIRYLDGFLDVAEDIKKLLGEEYGERIIEQSDKQAGDIVVILGTK
;
A
#
# COMPACT_ATOMS: atom_id res chain seq x y z
N MET A 1 -67.83 -40.91 -1.51
CA MET A 1 -67.47 -41.17 -0.10
C MET A 1 -65.99 -41.53 -0.06
N HIS A 2 -65.10 -40.54 0.08
CA HIS A 2 -63.78 -40.68 0.70
C HIS A 2 -63.21 -39.28 0.93
N PHE A 3 -63.10 -38.95 2.21
CA PHE A 3 -62.54 -37.73 2.76
C PHE A 3 -61.05 -37.63 2.44
N PHE A 4 -60.59 -36.44 2.04
CA PHE A 4 -59.26 -35.96 2.46
C PHE A 4 -59.39 -34.58 3.09
N CYS A 5 -59.11 -34.59 4.40
CA CYS A 5 -59.10 -33.48 5.32
C CYS A 5 -57.92 -32.56 4.97
N VAL A 6 -58.19 -31.37 4.42
CA VAL A 6 -57.17 -30.32 4.31
C VAL A 6 -57.08 -29.62 5.66
N THR A 7 -55.98 -29.89 6.36
CA THR A 7 -55.61 -29.32 7.65
C THR A 7 -55.53 -27.79 7.58
N ARG A 8 -56.06 -27.16 8.63
CA ARG A 8 -56.27 -25.70 8.83
C ARG A 8 -54.96 -24.89 8.97
N GLN A 9 -53.82 -25.43 8.53
CA GLN A 9 -52.48 -24.88 8.79
C GLN A 9 -51.85 -24.16 7.58
N ASN A 10 -52.46 -24.24 6.39
CA ASN A 10 -51.91 -23.64 5.16
C ASN A 10 -52.51 -22.30 4.72
N LYS A 11 -53.51 -21.74 5.44
CA LYS A 11 -54.09 -20.45 5.05
C LYS A 11 -53.14 -19.26 5.24
N LYS A 12 -52.20 -19.34 6.20
CA LYS A 12 -51.21 -18.26 6.43
C LYS A 12 -50.14 -18.23 5.34
N SER A 13 -49.71 -19.38 4.83
CA SER A 13 -48.69 -19.48 3.78
C SER A 13 -49.20 -19.00 2.42
N VAL A 14 -50.49 -19.23 2.12
CA VAL A 14 -51.11 -18.74 0.88
C VAL A 14 -51.33 -17.22 0.92
N ILE A 15 -51.71 -16.66 2.08
CA ILE A 15 -51.84 -15.20 2.24
C ILE A 15 -50.47 -14.53 2.14
N PHE A 16 -49.42 -15.14 2.70
CA PHE A 16 -48.05 -14.62 2.60
C PHE A 16 -47.52 -14.68 1.17
N ALA A 17 -47.82 -15.76 0.42
CA ALA A 17 -47.45 -15.87 -0.99
C ALA A 17 -48.17 -14.84 -1.87
N ILE A 18 -49.45 -14.54 -1.60
CA ILE A 18 -50.20 -13.50 -2.32
C ILE A 18 -49.69 -12.11 -1.97
N PHE A 19 -49.30 -11.85 -0.71
CA PHE A 19 -48.71 -10.57 -0.30
C PHE A 19 -47.31 -10.36 -0.91
N LEU A 20 -46.51 -11.43 -1.05
CA LEU A 20 -45.22 -11.41 -1.72
C LEU A 20 -45.39 -11.18 -3.24
N LEU A 21 -46.41 -11.80 -3.86
CA LEU A 21 -46.73 -11.56 -5.28
C LEU A 21 -47.18 -10.12 -5.52
N PHE A 22 -47.92 -9.51 -4.58
CA PHE A 22 -48.35 -8.12 -4.68
C PHE A 22 -47.16 -7.14 -4.62
N PHE A 23 -46.11 -7.44 -3.83
CA PHE A 23 -44.90 -6.61 -3.79
C PHE A 23 -44.01 -6.75 -5.04
N ILE A 24 -44.07 -7.89 -5.74
CA ILE A 24 -43.31 -8.08 -6.99
C ILE A 24 -43.96 -7.33 -8.17
N PHE A 25 -45.28 -7.17 -8.17
CA PHE A 25 -46.02 -6.43 -9.23
C PHE A 25 -46.21 -4.93 -8.94
N PHE A 26 -45.90 -4.45 -7.72
CA PHE A 26 -46.01 -3.04 -7.33
C PHE A 26 -44.66 -2.44 -6.91
N SER A 27 -43.57 -2.79 -7.61
CA SER A 27 -42.38 -1.95 -7.56
C SER A 27 -42.72 -0.64 -8.27
N PRO A 28 -42.73 0.53 -7.59
CA PRO A 28 -42.78 1.79 -8.31
C PRO A 28 -41.60 1.82 -9.29
N PRO A 29 -41.76 2.42 -10.49
CA PRO A 29 -40.65 2.55 -11.42
C PRO A 29 -39.48 3.21 -10.67
N ALA A 30 -38.40 2.45 -10.52
CA ALA A 30 -37.16 2.97 -10.00
C ALA A 30 -36.61 3.91 -11.08
N HIS A 31 -36.91 5.20 -10.98
CA HIS A 31 -36.19 6.20 -11.74
C HIS A 31 -34.75 6.21 -11.21
N ALA A 32 -33.85 5.61 -11.98
CA ALA A 32 -32.43 5.75 -11.75
C ALA A 32 -32.08 7.26 -11.80
N LEU A 33 -31.45 7.76 -10.74
CA LEU A 33 -30.93 9.12 -10.68
C LEU A 33 -29.71 9.17 -11.63
N SER A 34 -29.90 9.64 -12.86
CA SER A 34 -28.80 9.81 -13.83
C SER A 34 -27.89 10.94 -13.36
N ASN A 35 -26.77 10.62 -12.71
CA ASN A 35 -25.79 11.58 -12.21
C ASN A 35 -24.79 12.07 -13.29
N GLY A 36 -25.27 12.27 -14.51
CA GLY A 36 -24.51 12.93 -15.58
C GLY A 36 -25.45 13.87 -16.33
N SER A 37 -25.85 14.98 -15.72
CA SER A 37 -26.88 15.85 -16.30
C SER A 37 -26.34 16.79 -17.37
N ILE A 38 -25.14 17.34 -17.17
CA ILE A 38 -24.54 18.36 -18.05
C ILE A 38 -23.08 18.02 -18.31
N GLY A 39 -22.65 18.17 -19.57
CA GLY A 39 -21.26 18.16 -19.98
C GLY A 39 -20.82 19.49 -20.58
N ILE A 40 -19.51 19.71 -20.57
CA ILE A 40 -18.84 20.80 -21.27
C ILE A 40 -17.69 20.21 -22.08
N VAL A 41 -17.59 20.61 -23.35
CA VAL A 41 -16.58 20.12 -24.28
C VAL A 41 -15.81 21.32 -24.84
N PRO A 42 -14.47 21.34 -24.70
CA PRO A 42 -13.64 22.30 -25.41
C PRO A 42 -13.77 22.08 -26.92
N SER A 43 -14.08 23.13 -27.68
CA SER A 43 -14.29 23.06 -29.12
C SER A 43 -13.62 24.24 -29.81
N GLY A 44 -13.42 24.18 -31.13
CA GLY A 44 -12.72 25.18 -31.91
C GLY A 44 -13.07 25.13 -33.37
N GLU A 45 -12.47 26.03 -34.17
CA GLU A 45 -12.58 25.98 -35.63
C GLU A 45 -12.16 24.63 -36.22
N LYS A 46 -11.22 23.93 -35.56
CA LYS A 46 -10.70 22.61 -35.96
C LYS A 46 -11.43 21.42 -35.32
N GLY A 47 -12.50 21.65 -34.55
CA GLY A 47 -13.28 20.60 -33.88
C GLY A 47 -13.02 20.51 -32.37
N THR A 48 -13.46 19.39 -31.78
CA THR A 48 -13.33 19.13 -30.34
C THR A 48 -11.87 18.91 -29.94
N ARG A 49 -11.50 19.42 -28.77
CA ARG A 49 -10.16 19.26 -28.18
C ARG A 49 -10.28 18.90 -26.70
N ASP A 50 -9.22 18.37 -26.13
CA ASP A 50 -9.24 17.98 -24.71
C ASP A 50 -9.08 19.20 -23.77
N TRP A 51 -8.38 20.25 -24.21
CA TRP A 51 -8.03 21.44 -23.43
C TRP A 51 -7.83 22.65 -24.34
N PHE A 52 -8.00 23.86 -23.82
CA PHE A 52 -7.54 25.08 -24.49
C PHE A 52 -6.09 25.38 -24.08
N ILE A 53 -5.22 25.59 -25.07
CA ILE A 53 -3.81 25.95 -24.88
C ILE A 53 -3.52 27.17 -25.74
N TYR A 54 -2.94 28.19 -25.13
CA TYR A 54 -2.66 29.49 -25.72
C TYR A 54 -1.28 30.00 -25.30
N ASP A 55 -0.67 30.83 -26.14
CA ASP A 55 0.61 31.51 -25.92
C ASP A 55 0.48 33.01 -26.28
N LEU A 56 -0.50 33.68 -25.70
CA LEU A 56 -0.88 35.06 -26.02
C LEU A 56 0.03 36.05 -25.30
N LYS A 57 0.41 37.11 -26.02
CA LYS A 57 1.23 38.19 -25.45
C LYS A 57 0.39 39.14 -24.60
N PRO A 58 1.02 39.92 -23.70
CA PRO A 58 0.33 41.01 -23.02
C PRO A 58 -0.35 41.95 -24.02
N GLY A 59 -1.63 42.24 -23.79
CA GLY A 59 -2.49 43.04 -24.67
C GLY A 59 -3.13 42.28 -25.84
N GLU A 60 -2.75 41.01 -26.06
CA GLU A 60 -3.34 40.18 -27.12
C GLU A 60 -4.69 39.61 -26.68
N SER A 61 -5.54 39.28 -27.66
CA SER A 61 -6.83 38.65 -27.42
C SER A 61 -7.14 37.63 -28.50
N THR A 62 -7.86 36.57 -28.12
CA THR A 62 -8.41 35.61 -29.08
C THR A 62 -9.83 35.21 -28.68
N GLU A 63 -10.60 34.75 -29.66
CA GLU A 63 -11.96 34.24 -29.47
C GLU A 63 -11.96 32.72 -29.64
N ASP A 64 -12.69 32.03 -28.77
CA ASP A 64 -12.90 30.60 -28.86
C ASP A 64 -14.27 30.22 -28.29
N HIS A 65 -14.60 28.93 -28.19
CA HIS A 65 -15.91 28.51 -27.67
C HIS A 65 -15.90 27.16 -26.98
N VAL A 66 -16.84 26.99 -26.05
CA VAL A 66 -17.18 25.71 -25.43
C VAL A 66 -18.53 25.23 -25.93
N VAL A 67 -18.72 23.91 -25.97
CA VAL A 67 -20.01 23.29 -26.24
C VAL A 67 -20.55 22.69 -24.95
N ILE A 68 -21.70 23.18 -24.52
CA ILE A 68 -22.43 22.64 -23.37
C ILE A 68 -23.46 21.66 -23.87
N ILE A 69 -23.53 20.49 -23.24
CA ILE A 69 -24.41 19.40 -23.67
C ILE A 69 -25.29 18.99 -22.49
N ASN A 70 -26.61 19.00 -22.69
CA ASN A 70 -27.55 18.43 -21.72
C ASN A 70 -27.76 16.95 -22.01
N TYR A 71 -27.18 16.08 -21.18
CA TYR A 71 -27.34 14.63 -21.28
C TYR A 71 -28.57 14.11 -20.52
N SER A 72 -29.27 14.97 -19.80
CA SER A 72 -30.46 14.58 -19.04
C SER A 72 -31.73 14.61 -19.89
N GLU A 73 -32.76 13.92 -19.40
CA GLU A 73 -34.10 13.88 -20.01
C GLU A 73 -34.99 15.08 -19.63
N VAL A 74 -34.44 16.08 -18.91
CA VAL A 74 -35.18 17.27 -18.48
C VAL A 74 -34.46 18.54 -18.87
N ASP A 75 -35.19 19.65 -18.98
CA ASP A 75 -34.60 20.97 -19.16
C ASP A 75 -33.61 21.27 -18.03
N GLN A 76 -32.43 21.77 -18.38
CA GLN A 76 -31.40 22.16 -17.43
C GLN A 76 -31.13 23.65 -17.55
N TYR A 77 -31.22 24.34 -16.41
CA TYR A 77 -30.75 25.71 -16.29
C TYR A 77 -29.34 25.70 -15.71
N VAL A 78 -28.40 26.27 -16.47
CA VAL A 78 -26.98 26.26 -16.18
C VAL A 78 -26.41 27.66 -16.12
N THR A 79 -25.45 27.83 -15.22
CA THR A 79 -24.59 29.01 -15.14
C THR A 79 -23.21 28.66 -15.68
N VAL A 80 -22.66 29.51 -16.53
CA VAL A 80 -21.34 29.36 -17.16
C VAL A 80 -20.43 30.43 -16.62
N ARG A 81 -19.25 30.05 -16.11
CA ARG A 81 -18.29 30.98 -15.51
C ARG A 81 -16.86 30.53 -15.72
N ALA A 82 -15.95 31.47 -15.90
CA ALA A 82 -14.51 31.20 -15.87
C ALA A 82 -13.98 31.25 -14.44
N TYR A 83 -13.03 30.38 -14.12
CA TYR A 83 -12.35 30.32 -12.84
C TYR A 83 -10.86 30.10 -13.04
N ASP A 84 -10.05 30.72 -12.19
CA ASP A 84 -8.66 30.39 -11.98
C ASP A 84 -8.54 28.99 -11.39
N SER A 85 -7.42 28.36 -11.68
CA SER A 85 -7.01 27.15 -11.01
C SER A 85 -6.27 27.44 -9.72
N GLU A 86 -6.42 26.52 -8.77
CA GLU A 86 -5.70 26.50 -7.51
C GLU A 86 -5.10 25.09 -7.35
N PRO A 87 -3.98 24.95 -6.63
CA PRO A 87 -3.45 23.63 -6.33
C PRO A 87 -4.45 22.88 -5.45
N SER A 88 -4.72 21.62 -5.80
CA SER A 88 -5.38 20.71 -4.88
C SER A 88 -4.48 20.45 -3.65
N ASN A 89 -5.05 19.83 -2.63
CA ASN A 89 -4.31 19.34 -1.46
C ASN A 89 -3.15 18.38 -1.79
N ILE A 90 -3.11 17.84 -3.01
CA ILE A 90 -2.06 16.94 -3.50
C ILE A 90 -1.27 17.53 -4.68
N GLY A 91 -1.43 18.82 -4.98
CA GLY A 91 -0.67 19.56 -6.00
C GLY A 91 -1.22 19.52 -7.43
N GLY A 92 -2.20 18.65 -7.72
CA GLY A 92 -2.85 18.62 -9.03
C GLY A 92 -3.84 19.77 -9.26
N PHE A 93 -4.22 20.00 -10.52
CA PHE A 93 -5.19 21.03 -10.93
C PHE A 93 -6.53 20.94 -10.16
N ALA A 94 -6.89 21.98 -9.44
CA ALA A 94 -8.22 22.19 -8.90
C ALA A 94 -8.76 23.55 -9.35
N LEU A 95 -10.08 23.73 -9.29
CA LEU A 95 -10.71 25.01 -9.57
C LEU A 95 -10.87 25.80 -8.29
N SER A 96 -10.57 27.09 -8.38
CA SER A 96 -10.80 28.02 -7.29
C SER A 96 -12.26 28.01 -6.82
N GLY A 97 -12.47 28.39 -5.56
CA GLY A 97 -13.79 28.39 -4.93
C GLY A 97 -14.77 29.33 -5.66
N PRO A 98 -16.09 29.07 -5.61
CA PRO A 98 -17.07 29.92 -6.31
C PRO A 98 -17.08 31.38 -5.85
N ASN A 99 -16.52 31.67 -4.66
CA ASN A 99 -16.41 33.00 -4.06
C ASN A 99 -14.95 33.47 -3.92
N SER A 100 -13.97 32.76 -4.49
CA SER A 100 -12.58 33.23 -4.46
C SER A 100 -12.39 34.42 -5.41
N GLU A 101 -11.48 35.31 -5.04
CA GLU A 101 -11.06 36.40 -5.92
C GLU A 101 -10.29 35.83 -7.11
N GLN A 102 -10.80 36.08 -8.31
CA GLN A 102 -10.14 35.73 -9.56
C GLN A 102 -9.08 36.80 -9.89
N LYS A 103 -7.95 36.40 -10.46
CA LYS A 103 -6.79 37.25 -10.78
C LYS A 103 -6.21 36.99 -12.16
N GLY A 104 -6.30 35.75 -12.64
CA GLY A 104 -5.74 35.32 -13.93
C GLY A 104 -6.84 35.02 -14.95
N ILE A 105 -6.78 33.83 -15.52
CA ILE A 105 -7.71 33.32 -16.55
C ILE A 105 -9.18 33.53 -16.20
N GLY A 106 -9.57 33.36 -14.93
CA GLY A 106 -10.93 33.59 -14.45
C GLY A 106 -11.44 35.02 -14.67
N LEU A 107 -10.55 36.03 -14.72
CA LEU A 107 -10.88 37.41 -15.07
C LEU A 107 -10.67 37.73 -16.55
N TRP A 108 -9.68 37.08 -17.19
CA TRP A 108 -9.28 37.41 -18.56
C TRP A 108 -10.24 36.85 -19.59
N ILE A 109 -11.00 35.81 -19.23
CA ILE A 109 -12.06 35.24 -20.05
C ILE A 109 -13.37 36.01 -19.85
N LYS A 110 -13.90 36.52 -20.95
CA LYS A 110 -15.24 37.10 -21.04
C LYS A 110 -16.14 36.18 -21.85
N LEU A 111 -17.22 35.71 -21.24
CA LEU A 111 -18.24 34.88 -21.89
C LEU A 111 -19.28 35.76 -22.61
N ASP A 112 -19.79 35.30 -23.75
CA ASP A 112 -20.93 35.93 -24.42
C ASP A 112 -22.24 35.71 -23.66
N GLU A 113 -22.38 34.54 -23.04
CA GLU A 113 -23.53 34.11 -22.26
C GLU A 113 -23.07 33.41 -20.97
N GLU A 114 -23.50 33.94 -19.81
CA GLU A 114 -23.19 33.37 -18.49
C GLU A 114 -24.31 32.46 -17.96
N GLU A 115 -25.47 32.44 -18.62
CA GLU A 115 -26.62 31.63 -18.24
C GLU A 115 -27.28 31.04 -19.49
N ALA A 116 -27.67 29.78 -19.41
CA ALA A 116 -28.37 29.11 -20.48
C ALA A 116 -29.41 28.13 -19.96
N THR A 117 -30.49 27.97 -20.72
CA THR A 117 -31.42 26.85 -20.56
C THR A 117 -31.22 25.91 -21.73
N LEU A 118 -31.04 24.62 -21.46
CA LEU A 118 -30.85 23.58 -22.47
C LEU A 118 -31.96 22.55 -22.34
N ALA A 119 -32.68 22.28 -23.43
CA ALA A 119 -33.61 21.18 -23.55
C ALA A 119 -32.87 19.82 -23.48
N PRO A 120 -33.59 18.70 -23.26
CA PRO A 120 -32.99 17.36 -23.26
C PRO A 120 -32.22 17.08 -24.55
N GLY A 121 -30.97 16.65 -24.43
CA GLY A 121 -30.10 16.37 -25.58
C GLY A 121 -29.57 17.60 -26.33
N GLU A 122 -29.96 18.82 -25.94
CA GLU A 122 -29.52 20.04 -26.61
C GLU A 122 -28.02 20.27 -26.43
N LYS A 123 -27.37 20.73 -27.52
CA LYS A 123 -25.99 21.21 -27.52
C LYS A 123 -26.00 22.70 -27.77
N LYS A 124 -25.44 23.47 -26.85
CA LYS A 124 -25.33 24.93 -26.96
C LYS A 124 -23.87 25.35 -27.04
N VAL A 125 -23.56 26.21 -28.02
CA VAL A 125 -22.24 26.83 -28.17
C VAL A 125 -22.23 28.13 -27.37
N ILE A 126 -21.24 28.29 -26.49
CA ILE A 126 -21.00 29.52 -25.73
C ILE A 126 -19.62 30.01 -26.14
N ARG A 127 -19.54 31.22 -26.72
CA ARG A 127 -18.28 31.81 -27.13
C ARG A 127 -17.66 32.56 -25.97
N PHE A 128 -16.34 32.65 -25.99
CA PHE A 128 -15.62 33.46 -25.05
C PHE A 128 -14.45 34.15 -25.72
N THR A 129 -14.10 35.31 -25.20
CA THR A 129 -12.90 36.05 -25.56
C THR A 129 -11.95 36.00 -24.40
N ILE A 130 -10.71 35.59 -24.63
CA ILE A 130 -9.61 35.75 -23.66
C ILE A 130 -8.83 37.01 -24.05
N THR A 131 -8.63 37.91 -23.09
CA THR A 131 -7.85 39.14 -23.25
C THR A 131 -6.77 39.21 -22.18
N ILE A 132 -5.51 39.14 -22.60
CA ILE A 132 -4.38 39.21 -21.68
C ILE A 132 -4.11 40.68 -21.32
N PRO A 133 -4.15 41.07 -20.03
CA PRO A 133 -3.82 42.43 -19.63
C PRO A 133 -2.39 42.83 -20.02
N GLU A 134 -2.16 44.11 -20.32
CA GLU A 134 -0.78 44.61 -20.57
C GLU A 134 0.14 44.45 -19.35
N THR A 135 -0.44 44.36 -18.15
CA THR A 135 0.27 44.17 -16.88
C THR A 135 0.46 42.70 -16.51
N ALA A 136 0.10 41.76 -17.38
CA ALA A 136 0.24 40.32 -17.10
C ALA A 136 1.72 39.94 -16.94
N ASP A 137 2.04 39.19 -15.89
CA ASP A 137 3.37 38.63 -15.69
C ASP A 137 3.61 37.41 -16.58
N ALA A 138 4.86 37.24 -16.99
CA ALA A 138 5.28 36.11 -17.82
C ALA A 138 5.12 34.77 -17.09
N GLY A 139 4.87 33.72 -17.87
CA GLY A 139 4.69 32.37 -17.38
C GLY A 139 3.26 31.86 -17.53
N GLU A 140 2.94 30.82 -16.78
CA GLU A 140 1.67 30.11 -16.92
C GLU A 140 0.52 30.81 -16.18
N HIS A 141 -0.66 30.78 -16.77
CA HIS A 141 -1.92 31.19 -16.16
C HIS A 141 -2.95 30.14 -16.55
N SER A 142 -3.47 29.43 -15.56
CA SER A 142 -4.32 28.27 -15.78
C SER A 142 -5.65 28.40 -15.05
N GLY A 143 -6.69 27.86 -15.66
CA GLY A 143 -8.06 27.96 -15.18
C GLY A 143 -8.99 27.05 -15.96
N ALA A 144 -10.29 27.30 -15.86
CA ALA A 144 -11.27 26.62 -16.69
C ALA A 144 -12.50 27.48 -16.92
N VAL A 145 -13.16 27.25 -18.06
CA VAL A 145 -14.56 27.62 -18.26
C VAL A 145 -15.40 26.50 -17.67
N THR A 146 -16.33 26.85 -16.78
CA THR A 146 -17.13 25.89 -16.02
C THR A 146 -18.60 26.06 -16.31
N VAL A 147 -19.32 24.95 -16.24
CA VAL A 147 -20.77 24.91 -16.25
C VAL A 147 -21.26 24.29 -14.95
N GLN A 148 -22.27 24.92 -14.35
CA GLN A 148 -22.89 24.46 -13.12
C GLN A 148 -24.41 24.49 -13.27
N THR A 149 -25.07 23.40 -12.88
CA THR A 149 -26.54 23.36 -12.81
C THR A 149 -27.02 24.07 -11.55
N ALA A 150 -28.14 24.78 -11.64
CA ALA A 150 -28.77 25.32 -10.43
C ALA A 150 -29.12 24.18 -9.44
N PRO A 151 -28.82 24.35 -8.15
CA PRO A 151 -29.21 23.38 -7.13
C PRO A 151 -30.74 23.21 -7.12
N LYS A 152 -31.24 21.98 -7.31
CA LYS A 152 -32.66 21.67 -7.10
C LYS A 152 -32.97 21.83 -5.61
N GLU A 153 -33.70 22.89 -5.25
CA GLU A 153 -34.28 22.97 -3.91
C GLU A 153 -35.24 21.80 -3.68
N LEU A 154 -34.83 20.85 -2.85
CA LEU A 154 -35.70 19.79 -2.37
C LEU A 154 -36.69 20.39 -1.37
N LYS A 155 -37.84 20.86 -1.87
CA LYS A 155 -38.92 21.38 -1.02
C LYS A 155 -39.29 20.33 0.04
N GLY A 156 -39.09 20.66 1.32
CA GLY A 156 -39.67 19.95 2.45
C GLY A 156 -38.77 18.94 3.19
N ARG A 157 -37.48 18.83 2.87
CA ARG A 157 -36.50 18.12 3.71
C ARG A 157 -35.25 18.98 3.86
N SER A 158 -34.73 19.07 5.08
CA SER A 158 -33.37 19.58 5.31
C SER A 158 -32.41 18.61 4.61
N GLY A 159 -32.12 18.92 3.35
CA GLY A 159 -31.33 18.10 2.44
C GLY A 159 -30.16 18.92 1.96
N ILE A 160 -28.97 18.30 1.96
CA ILE A 160 -27.77 18.86 1.35
C ILE A 160 -28.04 18.97 -0.15
N SER A 161 -27.92 20.19 -0.69
CA SER A 161 -27.98 20.39 -2.13
C SER A 161 -26.60 20.21 -2.73
N ILE A 162 -26.46 19.23 -3.63
CA ILE A 162 -25.22 18.97 -4.38
C ILE A 162 -25.33 19.68 -5.72
N GLY A 163 -24.50 20.71 -5.93
CA GLY A 163 -24.31 21.33 -7.24
C GLY A 163 -23.16 20.64 -7.97
N THR A 164 -23.40 20.12 -9.17
CA THR A 164 -22.34 19.55 -10.00
C THR A 164 -21.72 20.67 -10.83
N ARG A 165 -20.39 20.81 -10.77
CA ARG A 165 -19.60 21.77 -11.56
C ARG A 165 -18.63 20.99 -12.44
N VAL A 166 -18.72 21.15 -13.75
CA VAL A 166 -17.82 20.53 -14.73
C VAL A 166 -17.08 21.65 -15.46
N GLY A 167 -15.79 21.46 -15.75
CA GLY A 167 -14.95 22.51 -16.34
C GLY A 167 -14.13 22.03 -17.54
N ALA A 168 -14.09 22.85 -18.58
CA ALA A 168 -13.17 22.77 -19.69
C ALA A 168 -11.92 23.59 -19.37
N ARG A 169 -10.76 22.91 -19.23
CA ARG A 169 -9.51 23.52 -18.76
C ARG A 169 -8.90 24.43 -19.82
N VAL A 170 -8.30 25.52 -19.35
CA VAL A 170 -7.64 26.55 -20.14
C VAL A 170 -6.23 26.76 -19.59
N TYR A 171 -5.25 26.67 -20.46
CA TYR A 171 -3.84 26.96 -20.21
C TYR A 171 -3.40 28.11 -21.10
N GLU A 172 -2.91 29.17 -20.49
CA GLU A 172 -2.31 30.32 -21.15
C GLU A 172 -0.86 30.45 -20.69
N THR A 173 0.07 30.62 -21.61
CA THR A 173 1.48 30.90 -21.29
C THR A 173 1.86 32.26 -21.85
N VAL A 174 1.95 33.26 -20.99
CA VAL A 174 2.37 34.60 -21.37
C VAL A 174 3.88 34.57 -21.68
N PRO A 175 4.31 34.85 -22.93
CA PRO A 175 5.71 34.78 -23.31
C PRO A 175 6.57 35.77 -22.52
N GLY A 176 7.73 35.30 -22.03
CA GLY A 176 8.70 36.13 -21.32
C GLY A 176 9.81 35.28 -20.70
N GLU A 177 10.45 35.83 -19.67
CA GLU A 177 11.48 35.09 -18.91
C GLU A 177 10.84 33.98 -18.09
N ILE A 178 11.17 32.72 -18.40
CA ILE A 178 10.71 31.55 -17.66
C ILE A 178 11.67 31.30 -16.50
N LEU A 179 11.12 31.25 -15.29
CA LEU A 179 11.84 30.96 -14.06
C LEU A 179 11.34 29.61 -13.53
N LYS A 180 12.23 28.61 -13.50
CA LYS A 180 11.95 27.29 -12.92
C LYS A 180 12.74 27.12 -11.63
N LYS A 181 12.08 27.34 -10.49
CA LYS A 181 12.75 27.26 -9.20
C LYS A 181 11.87 26.62 -8.14
N ILE A 182 12.40 25.58 -7.50
CA ILE A 182 11.76 24.92 -6.36
C ILE A 182 12.55 25.27 -5.10
N SER A 183 11.86 25.58 -4.01
CA SER A 183 12.46 25.66 -2.68
C SER A 183 11.86 24.64 -1.73
N LEU A 184 12.72 24.06 -0.89
CA LEU A 184 12.30 23.15 0.17
C LEU A 184 11.75 23.98 1.32
N VAL A 185 10.50 23.77 1.69
CA VAL A 185 9.86 24.47 2.82
C VAL A 185 10.09 23.67 4.10
N SER A 186 9.76 22.38 4.08
CA SER A 186 9.94 21.51 5.23
C SER A 186 10.03 20.04 4.85
N PHE A 187 10.76 19.28 5.66
CA PHE A 187 10.72 17.82 5.66
C PHE A 187 10.63 17.37 7.11
N GLY A 188 9.56 16.64 7.43
CA GLY A 188 9.22 16.26 8.79
C GLY A 188 8.70 14.84 8.87
N MET A 189 8.57 14.34 10.10
CA MET A 189 8.03 13.03 10.36
C MET A 189 7.10 13.07 11.56
N THR A 190 5.92 12.46 11.41
CA THR A 190 4.91 12.28 12.44
C THR A 190 4.77 10.80 12.78
N ASP A 191 4.84 10.47 14.07
CA ASP A 191 4.62 9.10 14.55
C ASP A 191 3.14 8.85 14.84
N TRP A 192 2.49 7.98 14.04
CA TRP A 192 1.13 7.52 14.25
C TRP A 192 1.15 6.15 14.96
N GLU A 193 1.51 6.15 16.25
CA GLU A 193 1.66 4.93 17.06
C GLU A 193 0.36 4.10 17.10
N ASP A 194 -0.79 4.76 17.13
CA ASP A 194 -2.12 4.16 17.14
C ASP A 194 -2.46 3.45 15.82
N ARG A 195 -1.90 3.92 14.70
CA ARG A 195 -2.09 3.35 13.36
C ARG A 195 -0.92 2.51 12.86
N GLY A 196 0.18 2.46 13.61
CA GLY A 196 1.33 1.58 13.33
C GLY A 196 2.25 2.05 12.20
N TYR A 197 2.29 3.34 11.87
CA TYR A 197 3.17 3.87 10.82
C TYR A 197 3.77 5.24 11.16
N PHE A 198 4.89 5.57 10.52
CA PHE A 198 5.42 6.92 10.45
C PHE A 198 4.96 7.60 9.18
N GLN A 199 4.46 8.83 9.29
CA GLN A 199 4.16 9.68 8.14
C GLN A 199 5.33 10.62 7.92
N LEU A 200 5.93 10.57 6.73
CA LEU A 200 6.99 11.49 6.32
C LEU A 200 6.37 12.56 5.43
N ASP A 201 6.36 13.79 5.89
CA ASP A 201 5.74 14.93 5.24
C ASP A 201 6.82 15.79 4.58
N LEU A 202 6.67 16.05 3.28
CA LEU A 202 7.52 16.93 2.49
C LEU A 202 6.67 18.10 2.00
N THR A 203 7.08 19.33 2.29
CA THR A 203 6.47 20.54 1.74
C THR A 203 7.49 21.29 0.90
N VAL A 204 7.06 21.65 -0.31
CA VAL A 204 7.88 22.38 -1.28
C VAL A 204 7.10 23.54 -1.85
N LYS A 205 7.84 24.54 -2.33
CA LYS A 205 7.28 25.73 -2.96
C LYS A 205 7.82 25.88 -4.36
N ASN A 206 6.94 26.20 -5.30
CA ASN A 206 7.36 26.76 -6.58
C ASN A 206 7.60 28.26 -6.41
N GLU A 207 8.83 28.70 -6.56
CA GLU A 207 9.19 30.13 -6.65
C GLU A 207 9.27 30.61 -8.10
N GLY A 208 9.02 29.71 -9.04
CA GLY A 208 8.97 29.95 -10.47
C GLY A 208 7.60 30.43 -10.95
N ASN A 209 7.57 30.80 -12.23
CA ASN A 209 6.37 31.30 -12.90
C ASN A 209 5.70 30.26 -13.83
N VAL A 210 6.19 29.03 -13.86
CA VAL A 210 5.63 27.91 -14.63
C VAL A 210 5.48 26.67 -13.75
N THR A 211 4.58 25.76 -14.12
CA THR A 211 4.33 24.51 -13.41
C THR A 211 5.50 23.55 -13.61
N LEU A 212 5.84 22.82 -12.55
CA LEU A 212 6.93 21.86 -12.53
C LEU A 212 6.40 20.48 -12.15
N THR A 213 7.05 19.44 -12.65
CA THR A 213 6.73 18.04 -12.36
C THR A 213 7.92 17.34 -11.69
N PRO A 214 8.31 17.76 -10.47
CA PRO A 214 9.47 17.18 -9.80
C PRO A 214 9.27 15.70 -9.47
N MET A 215 10.37 14.95 -9.49
CA MET A 215 10.43 13.57 -9.00
C MET A 215 11.09 13.53 -7.62
N ALA A 216 10.31 13.22 -6.58
CA ALA A 216 10.84 13.05 -5.22
C ALA A 216 11.17 11.59 -4.95
N ARG A 217 12.41 11.31 -4.54
CA ARG A 217 12.91 10.00 -4.12
C ARG A 217 13.23 10.03 -2.63
N LEU A 218 12.44 9.32 -1.84
CA LEU A 218 12.69 9.07 -0.42
C LEU A 218 13.63 7.87 -0.29
N ASN A 219 14.86 8.13 0.15
CA ASN A 219 15.83 7.09 0.49
C ASN A 219 15.73 6.76 1.98
N ILE A 220 15.50 5.48 2.28
CA ILE A 220 15.42 4.95 3.63
C ILE A 220 16.59 4.01 3.82
N SER A 221 17.53 4.39 4.68
CA SER A 221 18.73 3.61 5.00
C SER A 221 18.83 3.35 6.49
N GLY A 222 19.74 2.45 6.89
CA GLY A 222 19.97 2.14 8.30
C GLY A 222 20.06 0.64 8.55
N TRP A 223 19.79 0.24 9.79
CA TRP A 223 19.86 -1.15 10.22
C TRP A 223 18.78 -1.45 11.25
N GLY A 224 18.22 -2.65 11.19
CA GLY A 224 17.19 -3.04 12.15
C GLY A 224 16.30 -4.18 11.66
N LEU A 225 15.22 -4.37 12.42
CA LEU A 225 14.16 -5.31 12.15
C LEU A 225 12.88 -4.52 11.86
N VAL A 226 12.34 -4.69 10.64
CA VAL A 226 11.02 -4.15 10.30
C VAL A 226 9.95 -4.92 11.08
N LYS A 227 10.09 -6.24 11.11
CA LYS A 227 9.28 -7.16 11.93
C LYS A 227 10.21 -8.06 12.74
N ARG A 228 9.69 -8.73 13.78
CA ARG A 228 10.47 -9.62 14.67
C ARG A 228 11.36 -10.64 13.94
N ASN A 229 10.99 -11.03 12.73
CA ASN A 229 11.69 -12.00 11.89
C ASN A 229 12.18 -11.45 10.53
N LYS A 230 12.11 -10.13 10.29
CA LYS A 230 12.44 -9.52 8.99
C LYS A 230 13.46 -8.39 9.17
N PHE A 231 14.67 -8.60 8.66
CA PHE A 231 15.70 -7.56 8.60
C PHE A 231 15.34 -6.50 7.57
N PHE A 232 15.64 -5.25 7.94
CA PHE A 232 15.54 -4.12 7.02
C PHE A 232 16.69 -4.13 6.01
N HIS A 233 16.34 -3.79 4.77
CA HIS A 233 17.29 -3.48 3.71
C HIS A 233 16.96 -2.07 3.20
N GLU A 234 17.98 -1.36 2.73
CA GLU A 234 17.80 -0.03 2.16
C GLU A 234 16.76 -0.05 1.03
N THR A 235 15.90 0.95 1.01
CA THR A 235 14.81 1.06 0.04
C THR A 235 14.64 2.50 -0.39
N THR A 236 14.24 2.68 -1.64
CA THR A 236 13.92 3.99 -2.21
C THR A 236 12.49 3.99 -2.68
N LEU A 237 11.71 4.95 -2.21
CA LEU A 237 10.34 5.19 -2.66
C LEU A 237 10.34 6.44 -3.55
N GLN A 238 9.62 6.40 -4.67
CA GLN A 238 9.55 7.54 -5.59
C GLN A 238 8.12 8.05 -5.67
N LYS A 239 7.97 9.36 -5.86
CA LYS A 239 6.68 10.03 -6.04
C LYS A 239 6.86 11.26 -6.92
N GLY A 240 6.23 11.23 -8.08
CA GLY A 240 6.03 12.42 -8.91
C GLY A 240 4.79 13.18 -8.45
N PHE A 241 4.81 14.50 -8.59
CA PHE A 241 3.63 15.34 -8.36
C PHE A 241 3.72 16.61 -9.20
N GLU A 242 2.59 17.26 -9.39
CA GLU A 242 2.49 18.55 -10.06
C GLU A 242 2.69 19.67 -9.04
N LEU A 243 3.46 20.68 -9.41
CA LEU A 243 3.80 21.81 -8.56
C LEU A 243 3.57 23.10 -9.35
N MET A 244 2.36 23.63 -9.24
CA MET A 244 1.93 24.85 -9.92
C MET A 244 2.78 26.06 -9.51
N ARG A 245 2.89 27.05 -10.40
CA ARG A 245 3.63 28.29 -10.14
C ARG A 245 3.21 28.97 -8.83
N ASN A 246 4.16 29.58 -8.11
CA ASN A 246 3.89 30.32 -6.87
C ASN A 246 3.08 29.59 -5.79
N THR A 247 3.00 28.26 -5.82
CA THR A 247 2.23 27.47 -4.85
C THR A 247 3.11 26.65 -3.94
N GLU A 248 2.55 26.35 -2.76
CA GLU A 248 3.13 25.42 -1.79
C GLU A 248 2.32 24.11 -1.84
N VAL A 249 3.01 22.99 -2.00
CA VAL A 249 2.40 21.66 -2.04
C VAL A 249 3.05 20.80 -0.96
N SER A 250 2.20 20.12 -0.19
CA SER A 250 2.61 19.12 0.79
C SER A 250 2.26 17.73 0.27
N THR A 251 3.26 16.85 0.26
CA THR A 251 3.13 15.44 -0.08
C THR A 251 3.66 14.58 1.06
N ASN A 252 3.23 13.33 1.13
CA ASN A 252 3.67 12.42 2.18
C ASN A 252 3.93 11.00 1.69
N TRP A 253 4.69 10.27 2.50
CA TRP A 253 4.84 8.81 2.49
C TRP A 253 4.43 8.24 3.84
N GLN A 254 3.80 7.06 3.80
CA GLN A 254 3.55 6.27 4.99
C GLN A 254 4.52 5.09 5.02
N TRP A 255 5.22 4.93 6.14
CA TRP A 255 6.20 3.87 6.33
C TRP A 255 5.85 3.07 7.59
N GLU A 256 5.69 1.75 7.44
CA GLU A 256 5.34 0.85 8.54
C GLU A 256 6.32 1.01 9.70
N ARG A 257 5.80 1.10 10.93
CA ARG A 257 6.63 1.27 12.13
C ARG A 257 7.49 0.02 12.35
N PRO A 258 8.83 0.09 12.26
CA PRO A 258 9.67 -1.07 12.44
C PRO A 258 9.73 -1.48 13.90
N TYR A 259 10.00 -2.76 14.13
CA TYR A 259 10.12 -3.35 15.45
C TYR A 259 11.31 -2.79 16.26
N PHE A 260 12.47 -2.63 15.61
CA PHE A 260 13.71 -2.19 16.25
C PHE A 260 14.71 -1.67 15.22
N GLY A 261 15.56 -0.71 15.58
CA GLY A 261 16.72 -0.32 14.79
C GLY A 261 16.93 1.18 14.69
N GLN A 262 17.91 1.57 13.88
CA GLN A 262 18.18 2.95 13.51
C GLN A 262 17.91 3.14 12.03
N TYR A 263 17.08 4.14 11.70
CA TYR A 263 16.64 4.42 10.34
C TYR A 263 16.86 5.89 10.00
N ASN A 264 17.32 6.14 8.78
CA ASN A 264 17.61 7.46 8.25
C ASN A 264 16.75 7.69 7.01
N PHE A 265 16.14 8.85 6.92
CA PHE A 265 15.28 9.27 5.82
C PHE A 265 15.86 10.51 5.20
N GLN A 266 16.01 10.49 3.88
CA GLN A 266 16.44 11.63 3.11
C GLN A 266 15.65 11.67 1.81
N VAL A 267 15.09 12.83 1.48
CA VAL A 267 14.44 13.02 0.19
C VAL A 267 15.38 13.75 -0.75
N THR A 268 15.55 13.18 -1.95
CA THR A 268 16.15 13.84 -3.09
C THR A 268 15.06 14.17 -4.09
N MET A 269 14.97 15.43 -4.49
CA MET A 269 14.08 15.87 -5.56
C MET A 269 14.89 16.28 -6.77
N GLU A 270 14.43 15.86 -7.94
CA GLU A 270 15.04 16.17 -9.23
C GLU A 270 14.01 16.90 -10.09
N TYR A 271 14.43 18.00 -10.72
CA TYR A 271 13.61 18.77 -11.66
C TYR A 271 14.50 19.44 -12.71
N GLU A 272 13.94 19.80 -13.85
CA GLU A 272 14.65 20.52 -14.92
C GLU A 272 14.49 22.03 -14.75
N ASP A 273 15.59 22.78 -14.88
CA ASP A 273 15.56 24.24 -14.92
C ASP A 273 15.20 24.80 -16.31
N GLU A 274 15.24 26.12 -16.47
CA GLU A 274 14.94 26.82 -17.71
C GLU A 274 15.88 26.47 -18.87
N ASN A 275 17.07 25.93 -18.58
CA ASN A 275 18.06 25.49 -19.57
C ASN A 275 18.02 23.97 -19.81
N ASN A 276 17.00 23.28 -19.29
CA ASN A 276 16.86 21.82 -19.28
C ASN A 276 18.03 21.12 -18.56
N VAL A 277 18.65 21.79 -17.59
CA VAL A 277 19.66 21.18 -16.73
C VAL A 277 18.96 20.60 -15.51
N MET A 278 19.29 19.34 -15.21
CA MET A 278 18.76 18.65 -14.02
C MET A 278 19.29 19.31 -12.75
N GLN A 279 18.39 19.92 -12.00
CA GLN A 279 18.63 20.44 -10.67
C GLN A 279 18.23 19.39 -9.63
N LYS A 280 19.00 19.35 -8.53
CA LYS A 280 18.79 18.40 -7.44
C LYS A 280 18.71 19.13 -6.10
N ILE A 281 17.61 18.93 -5.40
CA ILE A 281 17.39 19.44 -4.04
C ILE A 281 17.38 18.24 -3.10
N THR A 282 18.19 18.29 -2.04
CA THR A 282 18.26 17.22 -1.04
C THR A 282 17.89 17.77 0.32
N THR A 283 17.02 17.06 1.05
CA THR A 283 16.62 17.44 2.40
C THR A 283 17.73 17.14 3.41
N GLU A 284 17.60 17.71 4.60
CA GLU A 284 18.32 17.18 5.76
C GLU A 284 17.90 15.73 6.04
N THR A 285 18.81 14.97 6.66
CA THR A 285 18.55 13.58 7.02
C THR A 285 17.81 13.53 8.35
N LEU A 286 16.61 12.96 8.35
CA LEU A 286 15.89 12.63 9.58
C LEU A 286 16.33 11.26 10.06
N SER A 287 16.74 11.16 11.31
CA SER A 287 17.18 9.90 11.91
C SER A 287 16.30 9.53 13.10
N ILE A 288 15.88 8.28 13.15
CA ILE A 288 15.13 7.74 14.28
C ILE A 288 15.79 6.48 14.81
N PHE A 289 15.71 6.29 16.12
CA PHE A 289 16.12 5.06 16.77
C PHE A 289 14.95 4.49 17.56
N ILE A 290 14.55 3.27 17.22
CA ILE A 290 13.41 2.58 17.80
C ILE A 290 13.91 1.43 18.65
N MET A 291 13.50 1.40 19.91
CA MET A 291 13.86 0.37 20.87
C MET A 291 12.59 -0.29 21.45
N PRO A 292 12.47 -1.63 21.43
CA PRO A 292 11.34 -2.34 22.02
C PRO A 292 11.51 -2.41 23.54
N LEU A 293 11.24 -1.30 24.24
CA LEU A 293 11.43 -1.17 25.70
C LEU A 293 10.66 -2.23 26.50
N LYS A 294 9.48 -2.65 26.01
CA LYS A 294 8.65 -3.69 26.65
C LYS A 294 9.38 -5.04 26.66
N ASP A 295 9.88 -5.46 25.49
CA ASP A 295 10.59 -6.73 25.35
C ASP A 295 11.95 -6.69 26.05
N ALA A 296 12.66 -5.57 25.99
CA ALA A 296 13.88 -5.35 26.77
C ALA A 296 13.64 -5.46 28.28
N GLY A 297 12.52 -4.93 28.78
CA GLY A 297 12.11 -5.06 30.18
C GLY A 297 11.83 -6.51 30.59
N ILE A 298 11.15 -7.28 29.73
CA ILE A 298 10.88 -8.72 29.95
C ILE A 298 12.19 -9.51 30.01
N LEU A 299 13.10 -9.29 29.06
CA LEU A 299 14.41 -9.94 29.04
C LEU A 299 15.26 -9.57 30.26
N GLY A 300 15.25 -8.30 30.67
CA GLY A 300 15.92 -7.83 31.88
C GLY A 300 15.39 -8.52 33.14
N ALA A 301 14.06 -8.64 33.27
CA ALA A 301 13.43 -9.34 34.38
C ALA A 301 13.76 -10.84 34.39
N ALA A 302 13.77 -11.49 33.22
CA ALA A 302 14.15 -12.89 33.09
C ALA A 302 15.62 -13.13 33.49
N LEU A 303 16.53 -12.26 33.07
CA LEU A 303 17.95 -12.33 33.43
C LEU A 303 18.14 -12.14 34.95
N LEU A 304 17.45 -11.16 35.54
CA LEU A 304 17.46 -10.94 36.99
C LEU A 304 16.97 -12.18 37.75
N PHE A 305 15.89 -12.80 37.27
CA PHE A 305 15.37 -14.04 37.84
C PHE A 305 16.40 -15.18 37.80
N ILE A 306 17.07 -15.38 36.66
CA ILE A 306 18.14 -16.39 36.51
C ILE A 306 19.28 -16.11 37.50
N ILE A 307 19.71 -14.85 37.63
CA ILE A 307 20.75 -14.45 38.59
C ILE A 307 20.32 -14.80 40.03
N LEU A 308 19.08 -14.48 40.40
CA LEU A 308 18.55 -14.82 41.74
C LEU A 308 18.49 -16.33 41.96
N CYS A 309 18.12 -17.12 40.96
CA CYS A 309 18.15 -18.59 41.02
C CYS A 309 19.58 -19.12 41.21
N ILE A 310 20.57 -18.59 40.49
CA ILE A 310 21.98 -18.96 40.64
C ILE A 310 22.50 -18.61 42.04
N ILE A 311 22.21 -17.40 42.53
CA ILE A 311 22.58 -16.97 43.88
C ILE A 311 21.92 -17.88 44.92
N GLY A 312 20.63 -18.16 44.78
CA GLY A 312 19.89 -19.10 45.64
C GLY A 312 20.50 -20.50 45.65
N TRP A 313 20.89 -21.01 44.47
CA TRP A 313 21.56 -22.30 44.32
C TRP A 313 22.94 -22.34 44.98
N ILE A 314 23.73 -21.28 44.83
CA ILE A 314 25.05 -21.14 45.49
C ILE A 314 24.88 -21.12 47.01
N ILE A 315 23.91 -20.35 47.54
CA ILE A 315 23.61 -20.28 48.97
C ILE A 315 23.15 -21.64 49.49
N TYR A 316 22.25 -22.31 48.76
CA TYR A 316 21.78 -23.66 49.08
C TYR A 316 22.94 -24.66 49.16
N ARG A 317 23.82 -24.68 48.15
CA ARG A 317 25.00 -25.57 48.14
C ARG A 317 25.94 -25.27 49.30
N LYS A 318 26.25 -23.99 49.56
CA LYS A 318 27.08 -23.59 50.71
C LYS A 318 26.47 -24.11 52.01
N LYS A 319 25.16 -23.97 52.23
CA LYS A 319 24.49 -24.46 53.44
C LYS A 319 24.52 -26.00 53.53
N LYS A 320 24.10 -26.70 52.47
CA LYS A 320 24.01 -28.19 52.45
C LYS A 320 25.36 -28.87 52.71
N TYR A 321 26.45 -28.32 52.18
CA TYR A 321 27.79 -28.90 52.28
C TYR A 321 28.71 -28.19 53.28
N SER A 322 28.18 -27.32 54.14
CA SER A 322 28.95 -26.60 55.17
C SER A 322 29.26 -27.44 56.42
N GLY A 323 28.66 -28.62 56.57
CA GLY A 323 28.67 -29.38 57.84
C GLY A 323 27.58 -28.94 58.82
N LYS A 324 26.85 -27.85 58.55
CA LYS A 324 25.77 -27.37 59.43
C LYS A 324 24.54 -28.28 59.33
N GLY A 325 24.23 -29.00 60.41
CA GLY A 325 23.16 -30.00 60.46
C GLY A 325 23.58 -31.41 60.04
N TRP A 326 24.89 -31.65 59.91
CA TRP A 326 25.47 -32.98 59.79
C TRP A 326 25.57 -33.62 61.17
N GLU A 327 25.58 -34.95 61.21
CA GLU A 327 25.60 -35.75 62.43
C GLU A 327 27.03 -36.18 62.77
N GLU A 328 27.32 -36.32 64.06
CA GLU A 328 28.59 -36.87 64.51
C GLU A 328 28.63 -38.38 64.30
N TYR A 329 29.67 -38.86 63.63
CA TYR A 329 29.93 -40.27 63.38
C TYR A 329 31.32 -40.62 63.87
N LYS A 330 31.40 -41.70 64.65
CA LYS A 330 32.65 -42.25 65.15
C LYS A 330 33.18 -43.26 64.15
N THR A 331 34.36 -43.00 63.60
CA THR A 331 34.99 -43.82 62.56
C THR A 331 35.43 -45.18 63.11
N LYS A 332 35.28 -46.22 62.29
CA LYS A 332 35.77 -47.58 62.55
C LYS A 332 37.10 -47.82 61.84
N ASP A 333 37.86 -48.84 62.26
CA ASP A 333 39.16 -49.21 61.67
C ASP A 333 39.09 -49.48 60.15
N THR A 334 37.93 -49.91 59.65
CA THR A 334 37.70 -50.22 58.23
C THR A 334 37.15 -49.04 57.42
N ASP A 335 36.88 -47.90 58.04
CA ASP A 335 36.23 -46.77 57.38
C ASP A 335 37.23 -45.97 56.54
N ASN A 336 36.99 -45.92 55.23
CA ASN A 336 37.67 -45.01 54.31
C ASN A 336 36.74 -43.82 54.00
N ILE A 337 37.31 -42.61 53.96
CA ILE A 337 36.58 -41.39 53.63
C ILE A 337 35.81 -41.47 52.31
N MET A 338 36.31 -42.21 51.33
CA MET A 338 35.62 -42.44 50.04
C MET A 338 34.37 -43.31 50.21
N VAL A 339 34.47 -44.40 50.96
CA VAL A 339 33.37 -45.33 51.23
C VAL A 339 32.30 -44.64 52.06
N LEU A 340 32.71 -43.86 53.06
CA LEU A 340 31.81 -43.07 53.89
C LEU A 340 31.11 -41.98 53.07
N ALA A 341 31.83 -41.30 52.17
CA ALA A 341 31.24 -40.31 51.28
C ALA A 341 30.19 -40.92 50.34
N GLN A 342 30.49 -42.08 49.75
CA GLN A 342 29.57 -42.83 48.90
C GLN A 342 28.32 -43.26 49.67
N LYS A 343 28.49 -43.77 50.90
CA LYS A 343 27.38 -44.17 51.79
C LYS A 343 26.42 -43.02 52.11
N HIS A 344 26.95 -41.81 52.29
CA HIS A 344 26.15 -40.62 52.61
C HIS A 344 25.77 -39.79 51.37
N GLY A 345 26.03 -40.29 50.15
CA GLY A 345 25.63 -39.65 48.89
C GLY A 345 26.25 -38.27 48.66
N VAL A 346 27.45 -38.02 49.19
CA VAL A 346 28.19 -36.76 49.03
C VAL A 346 29.59 -37.01 48.49
N SER A 347 30.23 -35.99 47.91
CA SER A 347 31.64 -36.14 47.50
C SER A 347 32.54 -36.17 48.73
N TRP A 348 33.57 -37.03 48.72
CA TRP A 348 34.58 -37.12 49.78
C TRP A 348 35.23 -35.75 50.07
N LYS A 349 35.36 -34.89 49.04
CA LYS A 349 35.87 -33.51 49.17
C LYS A 349 35.01 -32.66 50.11
N HIS A 350 33.69 -32.87 50.14
CA HIS A 350 32.79 -32.16 51.05
C HIS A 350 32.95 -32.63 52.50
N ILE A 351 33.16 -33.94 52.72
CA ILE A 351 33.45 -34.49 54.06
C ILE A 351 34.79 -33.97 54.57
N VAL A 352 35.83 -34.02 53.73
CA VAL A 352 37.15 -33.46 54.06
C VAL A 352 37.05 -31.99 54.43
N LYS A 353 36.33 -31.19 53.62
CA LYS A 353 36.20 -29.74 53.83
C LYS A 353 35.39 -29.40 55.08
N ALA A 354 34.29 -30.11 55.35
CA ALA A 354 33.46 -29.91 56.53
C ALA A 354 34.21 -30.25 57.83
N ASN A 355 35.06 -31.27 57.79
CA ASN A 355 35.82 -31.76 58.94
C ASN A 355 37.27 -31.23 59.01
N LYS A 356 37.66 -30.34 58.10
CA LYS A 356 39.01 -29.77 58.00
C LYS A 356 40.14 -30.83 57.98
N ILE A 357 39.87 -31.99 57.37
CA ILE A 357 40.83 -33.10 57.29
C ILE A 357 41.95 -32.71 56.31
N LYS A 358 43.22 -32.90 56.70
CA LYS A 358 44.39 -32.57 55.86
C LYS A 358 44.91 -33.81 55.13
N LYS A 359 45.68 -33.60 54.05
CA LYS A 359 46.42 -34.69 53.37
C LYS A 359 47.31 -35.41 54.40
N PRO A 360 47.42 -36.75 54.37
CA PRO A 360 46.94 -37.72 53.37
C PRO A 360 45.46 -38.17 53.47
N TYR A 361 44.58 -37.44 54.18
CA TYR A 361 43.13 -37.70 54.30
C TYR A 361 42.72 -39.02 54.97
N PHE A 362 43.60 -39.58 55.82
CA PHE A 362 43.26 -40.74 56.64
C PHE A 362 42.26 -40.39 57.75
N LEU A 363 41.37 -41.34 58.03
CA LEU A 363 40.52 -41.32 59.20
C LEU A 363 41.21 -42.16 60.29
N MET A 364 41.43 -41.59 61.47
CA MET A 364 41.92 -42.36 62.61
C MET A 364 40.76 -43.16 63.19
N SER A 365 41.01 -44.37 63.67
CA SER A 365 39.98 -45.15 64.34
C SER A 365 39.49 -44.47 65.60
N GLY A 366 38.16 -44.43 65.79
CA GLY A 366 37.53 -43.76 66.93
C GLY A 366 37.46 -42.23 66.83
N GLN A 367 37.93 -41.64 65.73
CA GLN A 367 37.83 -40.21 65.46
C GLN A 367 36.37 -39.81 65.20
N THR A 368 35.91 -38.75 65.85
CA THR A 368 34.57 -38.19 65.58
C THR A 368 34.64 -37.22 64.41
N ILE A 369 33.85 -37.48 63.37
CA ILE A 369 33.70 -36.61 62.20
C ILE A 369 32.22 -36.33 61.93
N LEU A 370 31.94 -35.19 61.31
CA LEU A 370 30.62 -34.82 60.82
C LEU A 370 30.36 -35.51 59.47
N VAL A 371 29.23 -36.21 59.38
CA VAL A 371 28.72 -36.81 58.15
C VAL A 371 27.29 -36.34 57.87
N PRO A 372 26.87 -36.22 56.60
CA PRO A 372 25.47 -35.92 56.30
C PRO A 372 24.52 -36.96 56.92
N PRO A 373 23.31 -36.59 57.35
CA PRO A 373 22.34 -37.56 57.88
C PRO A 373 22.08 -38.68 56.85
N SER A 374 21.98 -39.93 57.32
CA SER A 374 21.75 -41.09 56.45
C SER A 374 20.41 -41.01 55.74
N VAL A 375 20.38 -41.44 54.47
CA VAL A 375 19.15 -41.55 53.68
C VAL A 375 18.85 -43.04 53.53
N ASP A 376 17.70 -43.50 54.01
CA ASP A 376 17.28 -44.89 53.82
C ASP A 376 17.04 -45.16 52.32
N SER A 377 17.10 -46.43 51.90
CA SER A 377 16.97 -46.90 50.50
C SER A 377 15.66 -46.54 49.78
N LYS A 378 14.73 -45.83 50.44
CA LYS A 378 13.48 -45.27 49.89
C LYS A 378 13.40 -43.74 49.94
N GLY A 379 14.49 -43.03 50.25
CA GLY A 379 14.58 -41.56 50.16
C GLY A 379 13.92 -40.75 51.29
N LYS A 380 13.47 -41.38 52.39
CA LYS A 380 13.01 -40.67 53.59
C LYS A 380 14.17 -40.45 54.57
N LYS A 381 14.20 -39.25 55.18
CA LYS A 381 15.14 -38.91 56.26
C LYS A 381 14.81 -39.77 57.48
N THR A 382 15.82 -40.44 58.05
CA THR A 382 15.71 -41.08 59.38
C THR A 382 15.58 -39.98 60.44
N ASP A 383 14.57 -40.08 61.30
CA ASP A 383 14.23 -39.06 62.29
C ASP A 383 15.22 -39.08 63.48
N PRO A 384 15.96 -37.99 63.76
CA PRO A 384 16.74 -37.89 64.98
C PRO A 384 15.87 -37.29 66.09
N LYS A 385 15.80 -37.99 67.23
CA LYS A 385 15.12 -37.56 68.46
C LYS A 385 15.25 -36.05 68.71
N SER A 386 14.09 -35.37 68.66
CA SER A 386 13.71 -34.15 69.40
C SER A 386 14.83 -33.12 69.69
N LYS A 387 15.00 -32.15 68.78
CA LYS A 387 15.38 -30.78 69.17
C LYS A 387 14.38 -29.81 68.58
N LYS A 388 13.65 -29.09 69.45
CA LYS A 388 12.66 -28.06 69.11
C LYS A 388 13.23 -27.12 68.04
N LYS A 389 12.69 -27.17 66.82
CA LYS A 389 12.94 -26.15 65.80
C LYS A 389 12.49 -24.80 66.35
N THR A 390 13.41 -23.86 66.49
CA THR A 390 13.08 -22.48 66.85
C THR A 390 12.17 -21.88 65.78
N LYS A 391 11.05 -21.28 66.21
CA LYS A 391 9.99 -20.71 65.34
C LYS A 391 10.56 -19.81 64.23
N THR A 392 11.68 -19.14 64.50
CA THR A 392 12.43 -18.26 63.59
C THR A 392 13.02 -18.93 62.33
N ASP A 393 13.47 -20.20 62.40
CA ASP A 393 14.04 -20.89 61.23
C ASP A 393 12.95 -21.47 60.31
N SER A 394 11.78 -21.78 60.86
CA SER A 394 10.61 -22.19 60.07
C SER A 394 10.06 -21.03 59.23
N ILE A 395 10.03 -19.81 59.81
CA ILE A 395 9.57 -18.60 59.11
C ILE A 395 10.51 -18.27 57.95
N LYS A 396 11.83 -18.38 58.12
CA LYS A 396 12.81 -18.12 57.04
C LYS A 396 12.70 -19.12 55.88
N TRP A 397 12.40 -20.39 56.16
CA TRP A 397 12.22 -21.41 55.12
C TRP A 397 10.88 -21.23 54.39
N VAL A 398 9.81 -20.91 55.11
CA VAL A 398 8.50 -20.58 54.53
C VAL A 398 8.60 -19.32 53.67
N LEU A 399 9.33 -18.29 54.11
CA LEU A 399 9.57 -17.07 53.33
C LEU A 399 10.32 -17.36 52.03
N LEU A 400 11.32 -18.24 52.08
CA LEU A 400 12.15 -18.58 50.91
C LEU A 400 11.37 -19.44 49.90
N VAL A 401 10.51 -20.34 50.38
CA VAL A 401 9.55 -21.09 49.56
C VAL A 401 8.49 -20.17 48.98
N ALA A 402 7.96 -19.23 49.77
CA ALA A 402 7.00 -18.24 49.28
C ALA A 402 7.60 -17.34 48.21
N ILE A 403 8.86 -16.88 48.37
CA ILE A 403 9.58 -16.10 47.35
C ILE A 403 9.81 -16.94 46.09
N THR A 404 10.18 -18.22 46.22
CA THR A 404 10.36 -19.08 45.02
C THR A 404 9.03 -19.31 44.31
N ILE A 405 7.94 -19.56 45.04
CA ILE A 405 6.61 -19.70 44.46
C ILE A 405 6.16 -18.39 43.78
N LEU A 406 6.30 -17.24 44.45
CA LEU A 406 5.97 -15.92 43.91
C LEU A 406 6.77 -15.58 42.65
N THR A 407 8.06 -15.90 42.64
CA THR A 407 8.94 -15.62 41.49
C THR A 407 8.69 -16.61 40.33
N THR A 408 8.37 -17.88 40.61
CA THR A 408 7.89 -18.80 39.56
C THR A 408 6.51 -18.41 39.03
N ALA A 409 5.61 -17.93 39.88
CA ALA A 409 4.30 -17.44 39.45
C ALA A 409 4.45 -16.18 38.58
N ALA A 410 5.33 -15.25 38.97
CA ALA A 410 5.65 -14.07 38.17
C ALA A 410 6.28 -14.44 36.82
N LEU A 411 7.15 -15.45 36.77
CA LEU A 411 7.73 -15.96 35.53
C LEU A 411 6.67 -16.61 34.64
N VAL A 412 5.77 -17.42 35.20
CA VAL A 412 4.66 -18.04 34.46
C VAL A 412 3.72 -16.96 33.91
N VAL A 413 3.39 -15.93 34.70
CA VAL A 413 2.60 -14.79 34.24
C VAL A 413 3.33 -14.03 33.13
N ALA A 414 4.65 -13.80 33.26
CA ALA A 414 5.44 -13.16 32.21
C ALA A 414 5.49 -13.99 30.92
N ILE A 415 5.62 -15.32 31.03
CA ILE A 415 5.56 -16.25 29.88
C ILE A 415 4.16 -16.24 29.26
N ILE A 416 3.09 -16.26 30.06
CA ILE A 416 1.72 -16.18 29.56
C ILE A 416 1.49 -14.85 28.84
N LEU A 417 1.92 -13.72 29.42
CA LEU A 417 1.81 -12.41 28.76
C LEU A 417 2.65 -12.33 27.49
N PHE A 418 3.83 -12.96 27.46
CA PHE A 418 4.67 -13.07 26.28
C PHE A 418 4.01 -13.92 25.19
N VAL A 419 3.46 -15.09 25.53
CA VAL A 419 2.73 -15.97 24.60
C VAL A 419 1.46 -15.29 24.10
N GLN A 420 0.70 -14.63 24.98
CA GLN A 420 -0.48 -13.84 24.60
C GLN A 420 -0.12 -12.65 23.69
N SER A 421 1.05 -12.03 23.92
CA SER A 421 1.59 -11.01 23.00
C SER A 421 1.96 -11.60 21.64
N MET A 422 2.38 -12.86 21.55
CA MET A 422 2.64 -13.54 20.28
C MET A 422 1.36 -13.92 19.54
N ASP A 423 0.31 -14.35 20.26
CA ASP A 423 -0.96 -14.71 19.63
C ASP A 423 -1.76 -13.49 19.15
N LYS A 424 -1.55 -12.31 19.75
CA LYS A 424 -2.18 -11.06 19.30
C LYS A 424 -1.72 -10.62 17.90
N GLU A 425 -0.53 -11.05 17.45
CA GLU A 425 0.00 -10.77 16.11
C GLU A 425 -0.55 -11.70 15.01
N LYS A 426 -1.25 -12.79 15.36
CA LYS A 426 -1.84 -13.70 14.37
C LYS A 426 -3.24 -13.29 13.90
N GLY A 427 -3.84 -12.26 14.50
CA GLY A 427 -5.28 -11.97 14.37
C GLY A 427 -5.68 -10.63 13.78
N GLU A 428 -4.73 -9.74 13.46
CA GLU A 428 -5.05 -8.43 12.84
C GLU A 428 -4.15 -8.22 11.62
N GLU A 429 -4.50 -8.90 10.53
CA GLU A 429 -4.20 -8.41 9.20
C GLU A 429 -5.19 -7.27 8.95
N VAL A 430 -4.86 -6.07 9.44
CA VAL A 430 -5.56 -4.86 9.02
C VAL A 430 -5.12 -4.65 7.58
N GLU A 431 -5.99 -5.00 6.62
CA GLU A 431 -5.86 -4.55 5.24
C GLU A 431 -5.68 -3.03 5.27
N MET A 432 -4.46 -2.57 4.97
CA MET A 432 -4.25 -1.18 4.65
C MET A 432 -5.12 -0.88 3.43
N PRO A 433 -5.88 0.23 3.40
CA PRO A 433 -6.46 0.66 2.15
C PRO A 433 -5.30 0.87 1.19
N VAL A 434 -5.32 0.13 0.08
CA VAL A 434 -4.51 0.43 -1.09
C VAL A 434 -4.82 1.88 -1.43
N VAL A 435 -3.90 2.79 -1.11
CA VAL A 435 -3.92 4.13 -1.70
C VAL A 435 -3.76 3.85 -3.18
N ALA A 436 -4.86 4.00 -3.92
CA ALA A 436 -4.85 3.99 -5.36
C ALA A 436 -3.69 4.88 -5.79
N GLN A 437 -2.71 4.28 -6.47
CA GLN A 437 -1.86 5.06 -7.33
C GLN A 437 -2.82 5.65 -8.36
N ASP A 438 -3.18 6.91 -8.18
CA ASP A 438 -3.68 7.72 -9.29
C ASP A 438 -2.51 7.86 -10.27
N ASN A 439 -2.25 6.77 -11.00
CA ASN A 439 -1.61 6.86 -12.29
C ASN A 439 -2.57 7.67 -13.13
N ILE A 440 -2.29 8.96 -13.26
CA ILE A 440 -2.89 9.80 -14.29
C ILE A 440 -2.38 9.27 -15.63
N MET A 441 -3.04 8.22 -16.11
CA MET A 441 -2.97 7.77 -17.50
C MET A 441 -3.82 8.74 -18.30
N PHE A 442 -3.16 9.57 -19.11
CA PHE A 442 -3.80 10.34 -20.18
C PHE A 442 -4.30 9.34 -21.23
N GLY A 443 -5.56 8.94 -21.12
CA GLY A 443 -6.26 8.14 -22.13
C GLY A 443 -7.27 9.00 -22.88
N SER A 444 -6.95 9.35 -24.12
CA SER A 444 -7.90 9.88 -25.10
C SER A 444 -8.94 8.80 -25.44
N GLY A 445 -10.08 8.82 -24.76
CA GLY A 445 -11.20 7.93 -25.03
C GLY A 445 -12.26 8.62 -25.86
N SER A 446 -12.22 8.46 -27.18
CA SER A 446 -13.34 8.77 -28.07
C SER A 446 -14.46 7.75 -27.86
N VAL A 447 -15.64 8.22 -27.45
CA VAL A 447 -16.85 7.40 -27.36
C VAL A 447 -17.67 7.62 -28.64
N ASP A 448 -17.71 6.60 -29.50
CA ASP A 448 -18.62 6.49 -30.65
C ASP A 448 -19.95 5.83 -30.19
N PRO A 449 -21.12 6.47 -30.38
CA PRO A 449 -22.39 5.94 -29.92
C PRO A 449 -23.29 5.50 -31.08
N GLN A 450 -23.06 4.33 -31.71
CA GLN A 450 -24.07 3.72 -32.59
C GLN A 450 -24.00 2.19 -32.62
N ASN A 451 -24.99 1.51 -32.01
CA ASN A 451 -25.68 0.36 -32.62
C ASN A 451 -26.88 -0.10 -31.76
N PRO A 452 -28.12 0.01 -32.25
CA PRO A 452 -29.17 -0.93 -31.92
C PRO A 452 -29.59 -1.73 -33.16
N GLU A 453 -29.88 -3.01 -32.89
CA GLU A 453 -30.68 -3.94 -33.69
C GLU A 453 -30.03 -4.67 -34.87
N GLY A 454 -29.95 -5.99 -34.72
CA GLY A 454 -29.86 -6.92 -35.84
C GLY A 454 -31.24 -7.37 -36.30
N LEU A 455 -31.41 -7.59 -37.60
CA LEU A 455 -32.39 -8.49 -38.21
C LEU A 455 -31.93 -8.89 -39.63
N VAL A 456 -31.60 -10.18 -39.75
CA VAL A 456 -31.69 -11.17 -40.85
C VAL A 456 -32.05 -10.74 -42.29
N ALA A 457 -31.34 -11.38 -43.25
CA ALA A 457 -31.80 -11.98 -44.54
C ALA A 457 -31.37 -11.38 -45.92
N THR A 458 -30.45 -12.13 -46.56
CA THR A 458 -30.46 -12.70 -47.94
C THR A 458 -30.20 -11.89 -49.22
N SER A 459 -29.30 -12.49 -50.02
CA SER A 459 -29.23 -12.61 -51.50
C SER A 459 -28.30 -11.68 -52.32
N THR A 460 -27.24 -12.33 -52.83
CA THR A 460 -26.31 -12.05 -53.95
C THR A 460 -26.98 -12.39 -55.31
N PRO A 461 -26.39 -12.19 -56.53
CA PRO A 461 -25.45 -11.21 -57.12
C PRO A 461 -26.00 -10.53 -58.40
N GLU A 462 -25.18 -9.67 -59.05
CA GLU A 462 -24.93 -9.49 -60.51
C GLU A 462 -24.84 -7.99 -60.89
N ILE A 463 -24.11 -7.48 -61.90
CA ILE A 463 -22.98 -7.87 -62.75
C ILE A 463 -22.50 -6.55 -63.42
N ILE A 464 -21.18 -6.38 -63.58
CA ILE A 464 -20.39 -5.75 -64.67
C ILE A 464 -20.95 -4.50 -65.41
N ALA A 465 -20.21 -3.39 -65.35
CA ALA A 465 -19.78 -2.64 -66.55
C ALA A 465 -18.64 -1.65 -66.25
N THR A 466 -17.51 -1.82 -66.95
CA THR A 466 -16.46 -0.82 -67.18
C THR A 466 -16.74 -0.16 -68.55
N PRO A 467 -16.36 1.12 -68.76
CA PRO A 467 -15.22 1.33 -69.67
C PRO A 467 -14.28 2.52 -69.31
N THR A 468 -13.03 2.32 -69.74
CA THR A 468 -11.77 3.11 -69.79
C THR A 468 -11.78 4.13 -70.99
N PRO A 469 -10.77 5.00 -71.31
CA PRO A 469 -9.73 5.78 -70.57
C PRO A 469 -9.60 7.32 -70.90
N ALA A 470 -8.67 7.97 -70.18
CA ALA A 470 -7.69 9.02 -70.59
C ALA A 470 -8.04 10.53 -70.48
N PRO A 471 -7.07 11.47 -70.29
CA PRO A 471 -5.60 11.31 -70.19
C PRO A 471 -4.93 11.95 -68.95
N THR A 472 -3.67 11.55 -68.76
CA THR A 472 -2.67 12.02 -67.81
C THR A 472 -2.21 13.46 -68.09
N ILE A 473 -2.15 14.31 -67.06
CA ILE A 473 -1.29 15.49 -66.99
C ILE A 473 -0.30 15.27 -65.84
N VAL A 474 0.98 15.35 -66.16
CA VAL A 474 2.11 15.24 -65.23
C VAL A 474 2.50 16.65 -64.79
N SER A 475 2.61 16.90 -63.49
CA SER A 475 3.39 18.01 -62.95
C SER A 475 4.01 17.61 -61.59
N PRO A 476 5.30 17.90 -61.34
CA PRO A 476 6.06 17.37 -60.20
C PRO A 476 5.98 18.29 -58.96
N ASN A 477 6.23 17.68 -57.81
CA ASN A 477 6.41 18.27 -56.46
C ASN A 477 5.11 18.54 -55.67
N ALA A 478 4.65 17.51 -54.97
CA ALA A 478 3.89 17.64 -53.73
C ALA A 478 4.55 16.72 -52.67
N PRO A 479 4.68 17.16 -51.40
CA PRO A 479 5.28 16.37 -50.34
C PRO A 479 4.42 15.13 -50.03
N THR A 480 5.10 14.01 -49.80
CA THR A 480 4.53 12.73 -49.37
C THR A 480 3.73 12.92 -48.08
N THR A 481 2.41 12.80 -48.17
CA THR A 481 1.55 12.54 -47.01
C THR A 481 1.78 11.08 -46.61
N THR A 482 2.49 10.86 -45.51
CA THR A 482 2.57 9.55 -44.87
C THR A 482 1.23 9.31 -44.19
N ASP A 483 0.38 8.47 -44.79
CA ASP A 483 -0.77 7.91 -44.08
C ASP A 483 -0.28 7.11 -42.86
N PRO A 484 -0.97 7.16 -41.71
CA PRO A 484 -0.63 6.35 -40.56
C PRO A 484 -0.74 4.87 -40.92
N ILE A 485 0.35 4.15 -40.65
CA ILE A 485 0.41 2.69 -40.74
C ILE A 485 -0.61 2.14 -39.74
N ILE A 486 -1.72 1.61 -40.23
CA ILE A 486 -2.55 0.69 -39.44
C ILE A 486 -1.74 -0.59 -39.35
N GLU A 487 -0.94 -0.74 -38.29
CA GLU A 487 -0.25 -1.99 -38.00
C GLU A 487 -1.30 -3.08 -37.77
N THR A 488 -1.30 -4.07 -38.65
CA THR A 488 -2.10 -5.28 -38.45
C THR A 488 -1.46 -6.04 -37.29
N PRO A 489 -2.22 -6.49 -36.27
CA PRO A 489 -1.66 -7.18 -35.11
C PRO A 489 -0.78 -8.37 -35.56
N PRO A 490 0.44 -8.52 -35.02
CA PRO A 490 1.34 -9.58 -35.44
C PRO A 490 0.71 -10.96 -35.21
N ASP A 491 0.88 -11.85 -36.19
CA ASP A 491 0.42 -13.23 -36.19
C ASP A 491 0.93 -13.98 -34.94
N LYS A 492 0.05 -14.25 -33.97
CA LYS A 492 0.36 -14.82 -32.64
C LYS A 492 1.23 -16.08 -32.70
N ALA A 493 1.11 -16.89 -33.76
CA ALA A 493 1.89 -18.11 -33.93
C ALA A 493 3.39 -17.85 -34.15
N LYS A 494 3.77 -16.64 -34.61
CA LYS A 494 5.15 -16.28 -34.94
C LYS A 494 5.89 -15.54 -33.82
N ILE A 495 5.15 -15.04 -32.83
CA ILE A 495 5.65 -14.27 -31.69
C ILE A 495 6.38 -15.18 -30.71
N SER A 496 7.60 -14.79 -30.33
CA SER A 496 8.41 -15.49 -29.34
C SER A 496 8.09 -15.03 -27.92
N VAL A 497 7.57 -15.96 -27.10
CA VAL A 497 7.18 -15.72 -25.70
C VAL A 497 8.05 -16.56 -24.78
N SER A 498 8.77 -15.92 -23.86
CA SER A 498 9.60 -16.59 -22.86
C SER A 498 8.94 -16.51 -21.48
N ILE A 499 8.62 -17.65 -20.87
CA ILE A 499 7.96 -17.72 -19.56
C ILE A 499 8.97 -18.13 -18.51
N LEU A 500 9.26 -17.25 -17.58
CA LEU A 500 10.23 -17.42 -16.51
C LEU A 500 9.53 -17.64 -15.17
N ASN A 501 9.89 -18.70 -14.46
CA ASN A 501 9.37 -18.98 -13.14
C ASN A 501 10.14 -18.19 -12.08
N GLY A 502 9.52 -17.16 -11.51
CA GLY A 502 10.04 -16.36 -10.40
C GLY A 502 9.36 -16.62 -9.05
N SER A 503 8.45 -17.60 -8.98
CA SER A 503 7.68 -17.92 -7.76
C SER A 503 8.32 -18.99 -6.86
N GLY A 504 9.29 -19.72 -7.40
CA GLY A 504 9.84 -20.92 -6.74
C GLY A 504 8.92 -22.16 -6.76
N ILE A 505 7.68 -22.06 -7.27
CA ILE A 505 6.76 -23.19 -7.37
C ILE A 505 7.03 -24.00 -8.64
N THR A 506 7.28 -25.31 -8.49
CA THR A 506 7.58 -26.19 -9.62
C THR A 506 6.36 -26.35 -10.53
N GLY A 507 6.55 -26.17 -11.85
CA GLY A 507 5.53 -26.43 -12.88
C GLY A 507 4.71 -25.20 -13.32
N TYR A 508 4.88 -24.04 -12.70
CA TYR A 508 4.11 -22.83 -13.00
C TYR A 508 4.31 -22.30 -14.43
N ALA A 509 5.56 -22.19 -14.88
CA ALA A 509 5.86 -21.78 -16.25
C ALA A 509 5.29 -22.75 -17.30
N GLY A 510 5.24 -24.05 -16.97
CA GLY A 510 4.62 -25.06 -17.84
C GLY A 510 3.11 -24.87 -17.97
N LYS A 511 2.41 -24.62 -16.86
CA LYS A 511 0.95 -24.37 -16.87
C LYS A 511 0.59 -23.18 -17.76
N ILE A 512 1.33 -22.07 -17.67
CA ILE A 512 1.09 -20.90 -18.52
C ILE A 512 1.48 -21.17 -19.97
N ALA A 513 2.55 -21.92 -20.23
CA ALA A 513 2.93 -22.29 -21.59
C ALA A 513 1.81 -23.07 -22.30
N ASP A 514 1.08 -23.92 -21.58
CA ASP A 514 -0.01 -24.68 -22.18
C ASP A 514 -1.24 -23.80 -22.44
N ILE A 515 -1.59 -22.88 -21.53
CA ILE A 515 -2.66 -21.88 -21.74
C ILE A 515 -2.37 -21.01 -22.97
N LEU A 516 -1.13 -20.55 -23.13
CA LEU A 516 -0.75 -19.73 -24.28
C LEU A 516 -0.78 -20.52 -25.60
N LYS A 517 -0.37 -21.80 -25.61
CA LYS A 517 -0.52 -22.66 -26.80
C LYS A 517 -2.00 -22.83 -27.20
N GLU A 518 -2.88 -23.04 -26.22
CA GLU A 518 -4.33 -23.15 -26.46
C GLU A 518 -4.93 -21.86 -27.05
N ASN A 519 -4.31 -20.72 -26.78
CA ASN A 519 -4.72 -19.40 -27.28
C ASN A 519 -3.94 -18.92 -28.53
N GLY A 520 -3.24 -19.84 -29.21
CA GLY A 520 -2.65 -19.60 -30.53
C GLY A 520 -1.21 -19.10 -30.54
N TYR A 521 -0.50 -19.09 -29.40
CA TYR A 521 0.92 -18.75 -29.34
C TYR A 521 1.80 -19.95 -29.70
N GLY A 522 2.67 -19.79 -30.71
CA GLY A 522 3.41 -20.91 -31.31
C GLY A 522 4.86 -21.08 -30.82
N LYS A 523 5.55 -20.00 -30.48
CA LYS A 523 6.97 -20.03 -30.07
C LYS A 523 7.11 -19.72 -28.59
N ILE A 524 6.94 -20.73 -27.75
CA ILE A 524 7.01 -20.57 -26.29
C ILE A 524 8.23 -21.28 -25.73
N THR A 525 9.03 -20.56 -24.94
CA THR A 525 10.11 -21.13 -24.12
C THR A 525 9.78 -21.00 -22.64
N THR A 526 10.20 -21.97 -21.82
CA THR A 526 10.06 -21.89 -20.36
C THR A 526 11.43 -21.92 -19.69
N GLY A 527 11.58 -21.21 -18.58
CA GLY A 527 12.83 -21.12 -17.83
C GLY A 527 12.61 -20.68 -16.38
N ASN A 528 13.72 -20.47 -15.68
CA ASN A 528 13.72 -19.85 -14.35
C ASN A 528 14.03 -18.36 -14.48
N ALA A 529 13.42 -17.55 -13.62
CA ALA A 529 13.80 -16.15 -13.49
C ALA A 529 15.16 -16.03 -12.76
N ASP A 530 15.68 -14.81 -12.71
CA ASP A 530 16.91 -14.45 -12.00
C ASP A 530 16.75 -14.48 -10.47
N SER A 531 15.52 -14.37 -9.97
CA SER A 531 15.15 -14.51 -8.57
C SER A 531 13.86 -15.31 -8.39
N PHE A 532 13.61 -15.80 -7.17
CA PHE A 532 12.42 -16.58 -6.78
C PHE A 532 11.49 -15.87 -5.79
N ASP A 533 11.67 -14.57 -5.61
CA ASP A 533 10.92 -13.72 -4.67
C ASP A 533 9.92 -12.77 -5.36
N TYR A 534 9.60 -13.03 -6.63
CA TYR A 534 8.59 -12.27 -7.36
C TYR A 534 7.21 -12.53 -6.77
N SER A 535 6.56 -11.49 -6.26
CA SER A 535 5.19 -11.56 -5.72
C SER A 535 4.10 -11.31 -6.77
N ASN A 536 4.49 -10.79 -7.94
CA ASN A 536 3.62 -10.35 -9.03
C ASN A 536 4.05 -10.99 -10.35
N ALA A 537 3.14 -11.06 -11.31
CA ALA A 537 3.44 -11.44 -12.68
C ALA A 537 3.87 -10.20 -13.48
N THR A 538 5.07 -10.22 -14.06
CA THR A 538 5.57 -9.14 -14.92
C THR A 538 5.62 -9.60 -16.37
N ILE A 539 4.97 -8.87 -17.26
CA ILE A 539 4.96 -9.12 -18.70
C ILE A 539 5.77 -8.01 -19.36
N ARG A 540 6.98 -8.34 -19.80
CA ARG A 540 7.87 -7.42 -20.51
C ARG A 540 7.71 -7.58 -22.01
N TYR A 541 7.59 -6.48 -22.74
CA TYR A 541 7.41 -6.50 -24.20
C TYR A 541 8.37 -5.54 -24.90
N LEU A 542 8.78 -5.87 -26.13
CA LEU A 542 9.50 -4.96 -27.01
C LEU A 542 8.53 -3.99 -27.69
N ASP A 543 9.01 -2.85 -28.18
CA ASP A 543 8.20 -1.88 -28.92
C ASP A 543 7.41 -2.56 -30.07
N GLY A 544 6.13 -2.20 -30.23
CA GLY A 544 5.21 -2.85 -31.17
C GLY A 544 4.46 -4.11 -30.66
N PHE A 545 4.67 -4.55 -29.42
CA PHE A 545 4.01 -5.76 -28.86
C PHE A 545 3.06 -5.50 -27.67
N LEU A 546 2.65 -4.25 -27.44
CA LEU A 546 1.77 -3.89 -26.31
C LEU A 546 0.43 -4.66 -26.34
N ASP A 547 -0.22 -4.73 -27.49
CA ASP A 547 -1.51 -5.43 -27.64
C ASP A 547 -1.42 -6.92 -27.26
N VAL A 548 -0.26 -7.52 -27.55
CA VAL A 548 0.02 -8.92 -27.27
C VAL A 548 0.33 -9.12 -25.78
N ALA A 549 0.99 -8.16 -25.14
CA ALA A 549 1.22 -8.16 -23.70
C ALA A 549 -0.11 -8.02 -22.91
N GLU A 550 -1.02 -7.16 -23.38
CA GLU A 550 -2.37 -7.01 -22.81
C GLU A 550 -3.24 -8.27 -23.03
N ASP A 551 -3.09 -8.94 -24.17
CA ASP A 551 -3.76 -10.23 -24.40
C ASP A 551 -3.26 -11.32 -23.44
N ILE A 552 -1.93 -11.44 -23.27
CA ILE A 552 -1.33 -12.39 -22.30
C ILE A 552 -1.76 -12.06 -20.87
N LYS A 553 -1.84 -10.78 -20.49
CA LYS A 553 -2.32 -10.35 -19.17
C LYS A 553 -3.73 -10.86 -18.87
N LYS A 554 -4.64 -10.86 -19.87
CA LYS A 554 -6.01 -11.38 -19.71
C LYS A 554 -6.04 -12.90 -19.51
N LEU A 555 -5.06 -13.62 -20.05
CA LEU A 555 -4.95 -15.08 -19.93
C LEU A 555 -4.32 -15.53 -18.59
N LEU A 556 -3.62 -14.65 -17.88
CA LEU A 556 -3.08 -14.92 -16.55
C LEU A 556 -4.16 -14.74 -15.48
N GLY A 557 -4.36 -15.76 -14.64
CA GLY A 557 -5.29 -15.71 -13.51
C GLY A 557 -4.77 -14.86 -12.33
N GLU A 558 -5.66 -14.55 -11.39
CA GLU A 558 -5.33 -13.74 -10.20
C GLU A 558 -4.38 -14.43 -9.22
N GLU A 559 -4.17 -15.75 -9.35
CA GLU A 559 -3.25 -16.52 -8.51
C GLU A 559 -1.76 -16.12 -8.67
N TYR A 560 -1.44 -15.34 -9.71
CA TYR A 560 -0.07 -14.87 -10.01
C TYR A 560 0.20 -13.45 -9.49
N GLY A 561 -0.63 -12.93 -8.59
CA GLY A 561 -0.50 -11.58 -8.04
C GLY A 561 -0.95 -10.50 -9.03
N GLU A 562 -0.43 -9.28 -8.86
CA GLU A 562 -0.68 -8.20 -9.80
C GLU A 562 0.00 -8.49 -11.15
N ARG A 563 -0.66 -8.18 -12.28
CA ARG A 563 -0.14 -8.43 -13.62
C ARG A 563 0.34 -7.11 -14.22
N ILE A 564 1.63 -6.87 -14.04
CA ILE A 564 2.33 -5.64 -14.42
C ILE A 564 2.82 -5.79 -15.87
N ILE A 565 2.60 -4.79 -16.70
CA ILE A 565 3.13 -4.73 -18.08
C ILE A 565 4.23 -3.67 -18.13
N GLU A 566 5.40 -4.03 -18.64
CA GLU A 566 6.57 -3.15 -18.74
C GLU A 566 7.13 -3.19 -20.17
N GLN A 567 7.41 -2.02 -20.77
CA GLN A 567 8.15 -1.97 -22.02
C GLN A 567 9.65 -2.18 -21.74
N SER A 568 10.33 -2.93 -22.60
CA SER A 568 11.77 -3.17 -22.51
C SER A 568 12.46 -2.84 -23.83
N ASP A 569 13.63 -2.19 -23.78
CA ASP A 569 14.44 -1.90 -24.96
C ASP A 569 15.21 -3.14 -25.46
N LYS A 570 15.38 -4.17 -24.61
CA LYS A 570 16.17 -5.37 -24.93
C LYS A 570 15.84 -6.56 -24.03
N GLN A 571 15.46 -7.68 -24.63
CA GLN A 571 15.16 -8.92 -23.89
C GLN A 571 15.32 -10.18 -24.76
N ALA A 572 15.20 -11.36 -24.13
CA ALA A 572 15.29 -12.66 -24.79
C ALA A 572 13.91 -13.13 -25.30
N GLY A 573 13.47 -12.53 -26.41
CA GLY A 573 12.18 -12.80 -27.06
C GLY A 573 11.40 -11.51 -27.34
N ASP A 574 10.26 -11.63 -28.01
CA ASP A 574 9.37 -10.50 -28.26
C ASP A 574 8.61 -10.14 -26.97
N ILE A 575 8.26 -11.15 -26.16
CA ILE A 575 7.63 -11.02 -24.85
C ILE A 575 8.31 -11.92 -23.83
N VAL A 576 8.52 -11.41 -22.61
CA VAL A 576 9.01 -12.17 -21.46
C VAL A 576 7.98 -12.09 -20.32
N VAL A 577 7.45 -13.23 -19.88
CA VAL A 577 6.50 -13.35 -18.77
C VAL A 577 7.23 -13.90 -17.55
N ILE A 578 7.42 -13.09 -16.52
CA ILE A 578 8.01 -13.50 -15.24
C ILE A 578 6.86 -13.78 -14.26
N LEU A 579 6.72 -15.03 -13.84
CA LEU A 579 5.63 -15.47 -12.96
C LEU A 579 6.03 -15.34 -11.49
N GLY A 580 5.33 -14.49 -10.74
CA GLY A 580 5.36 -14.45 -9.29
C GLY A 580 4.18 -15.17 -8.64
N THR A 581 4.14 -15.14 -7.31
CA THR A 581 3.01 -15.66 -6.50
C THR A 581 2.66 -14.69 -5.39
N LYS A 582 1.35 -14.47 -5.22
CA LYS A 582 0.80 -13.69 -4.11
C LYS A 582 1.12 -14.31 -2.75
#